data_AF-A0A9W9Q5G8-F1
#
_entry.id   AF-A0A9W9Q5G8-F1
#
_cell.length_a   1.000
_cell.length_b   1.000
_cell.length_c   1.000
_cell.angle_alpha   90.00
_cell.angle_beta   90.00
_cell.angle_gamma   90.00
#
_symmetry.space_group_name_H-M   'P 1'
#
loop_
_entity.id
_entity.type
_entity.pdbx_description
1 polymer ?
#
loop_
_entity_poly.entity_id
_entity_poly.type
_entity_poly.pdbx_seq_one_letter_code
_entity_poly.pdbx_strand_id
1 'polypeptide(L)'
;MACVKKGLSRQDAHEEIRVLSHQAADNVKKQGKDNDLLERIRRTAFFEPIIPELESLLDARTFVGRAPQQVQKFTTTEVAAALKPYASHIAKAETAALYV
;
A
#
# COMPACT_ATOMS: atom_id res chain seq x y z
N MET A 1 3.39 12.54 9.37
CA MET A 1 1.95 12.26 9.59
C MET A 1 1.15 13.45 9.09
N ALA A 2 0.01 13.22 8.42
CA ALA A 2 -0.85 14.29 7.91
C ALA A 2 -1.30 15.27 9.01
N CYS A 3 -1.65 14.76 10.19
CA CYS A 3 -2.02 15.57 11.36
C CYS A 3 -0.94 16.59 11.77
N VAL A 4 0.33 16.20 11.73
CA VAL A 4 1.46 17.10 12.07
C VAL A 4 1.59 18.22 11.04
N LYS A 5 1.34 17.94 9.76
CA LYS A 5 1.29 18.98 8.71
C LYS A 5 0.14 19.97 8.93
N LYS A 6 -0.90 19.57 9.66
CA LYS A 6 -2.01 20.43 10.10
C LYS A 6 -1.76 21.13 11.44
N GLY A 7 -0.56 21.02 12.00
CA GLY A 7 -0.18 21.65 13.26
C GLY A 7 -0.56 20.86 14.52
N LEU A 8 -1.09 19.64 14.39
CA LEU A 8 -1.42 18.79 15.54
C LEU A 8 -0.15 18.15 16.13
N SER A 9 -0.18 17.91 17.44
CA SER A 9 0.87 17.18 18.16
C SER A 9 1.09 15.79 17.55
N ARG A 10 2.36 15.45 17.30
CA ARG A 10 2.73 14.11 16.82
C ARG A 10 2.38 13.05 17.85
N GLN A 11 2.57 13.36 19.14
CA GLN A 11 2.34 12.41 20.22
C GLN A 11 0.84 12.09 20.35
N ASP A 12 0.01 13.13 20.37
CA ASP A 12 -1.44 12.98 20.50
C ASP A 12 -2.01 12.27 19.28
N ALA A 13 -1.57 12.66 18.08
CA ALA A 13 -2.00 12.00 16.84
C ALA A 13 -1.62 10.53 16.78
N HIS A 14 -0.44 10.16 17.30
CA HIS A 14 -0.01 8.78 17.36
C HIS A 14 -0.83 7.96 18.36
N GLU A 15 -1.15 8.53 19.52
CA GLU A 15 -1.94 7.83 20.53
C GLU A 15 -3.39 7.60 20.09
N GLU A 16 -4.02 8.62 19.50
CA GLU A 16 -5.37 8.52 18.95
C GLU A 16 -5.46 7.42 17.87
N ILE A 17 -4.53 7.41 16.90
CA ILE A 17 -4.54 6.38 15.85
C ILE A 17 -4.21 5.00 16.41
N ARG A 18 -3.36 4.91 17.44
CA ARG A 18 -3.02 3.65 18.11
C ARG A 18 -4.27 3.03 18.73
N VAL A 19 -5.07 3.80 19.47
CA VAL A 19 -6.30 3.30 20.11
C VAL A 19 -7.30 2.82 19.05
N LEU A 20 -7.56 3.62 18.02
CA LEU A 20 -8.49 3.22 16.95
C LEU A 20 -8.03 1.96 16.20
N SER A 21 -6.72 1.84 15.95
CA SER A 21 -6.13 0.68 15.28
C SER A 21 -6.29 -0.61 16.10
N HIS A 22 -6.17 -0.53 17.42
CA HIS A 22 -6.40 -1.70 18.30
C HIS A 22 -7.87 -2.13 18.28
N GLN A 23 -8.80 -1.18 18.30
CA GLN A 23 -10.24 -1.48 18.24
C GLN A 23 -10.61 -2.13 16.90
N ALA A 24 -10.11 -1.61 15.78
CA ALA A 24 -10.32 -2.20 14.46
C ALA A 24 -9.70 -3.60 14.34
N ALA A 25 -8.49 -3.80 14.87
CA ALA A 25 -7.85 -5.11 14.90
C ALA A 25 -8.64 -6.13 15.73
N ASP A 26 -9.20 -5.72 16.87
CA ASP A 26 -10.07 -6.56 17.69
C ASP A 26 -11.38 -6.89 16.96
N ASN A 27 -11.96 -5.94 16.23
CA ASN A 27 -13.15 -6.16 15.40
C ASN A 27 -12.92 -7.26 14.34
N VAL A 28 -11.78 -7.20 13.67
CA VAL A 28 -11.39 -8.21 12.67
C VAL A 28 -11.11 -9.55 13.34
N LYS A 29 -10.21 -9.58 14.33
CA LYS A 29 -9.67 -10.84 14.86
C LYS A 29 -10.60 -11.58 15.80
N LYS A 30 -11.35 -10.86 16.63
CA LYS A 30 -12.22 -11.47 17.65
C LYS A 30 -13.65 -11.61 17.19
N GLN A 31 -14.10 -10.76 16.26
CA GLN A 31 -15.50 -10.74 15.81
C GLN A 31 -15.68 -11.18 14.36
N GLY A 32 -14.60 -11.40 13.60
CA GLY A 32 -14.66 -11.85 12.21
C GLY A 32 -15.31 -10.84 11.26
N LYS A 33 -15.27 -9.56 11.61
CA LYS A 33 -15.85 -8.46 10.82
C LYS A 33 -14.81 -7.78 9.95
N ASP A 34 -15.27 -6.94 9.03
CA ASP A 34 -14.38 -6.10 8.22
C ASP A 34 -13.57 -5.11 9.07
N ASN A 35 -12.45 -4.66 8.50
CA ASN A 35 -11.61 -3.63 9.12
C ASN A 35 -12.29 -2.26 8.99
N ASP A 36 -12.68 -1.69 10.14
CA ASP A 36 -13.44 -0.44 10.23
C ASP A 36 -12.61 0.77 10.67
N LEU A 37 -11.28 0.73 10.50
CA LEU A 37 -10.38 1.80 10.96
C LEU A 37 -10.69 3.15 10.30
N LEU A 38 -11.01 3.17 9.01
CA LEU A 38 -11.27 4.42 8.29
C LEU A 38 -12.58 5.06 8.74
N GLU A 39 -13.60 4.25 8.99
CA GLU A 39 -14.89 4.68 9.56
C GLU A 39 -14.69 5.29 10.95
N ARG A 40 -13.85 4.67 11.77
CA ARG A 40 -13.49 5.20 13.10
C ARG A 40 -12.80 6.55 12.98
N ILE A 41 -11.79 6.68 12.12
CA ILE A 41 -11.07 7.93 11.88
C ILE A 41 -12.04 9.04 11.44
N ARG A 42 -12.95 8.75 10.49
CA ARG A 42 -13.95 9.72 10.00
C ARG A 42 -14.94 10.19 11.08
N ARG A 43 -15.15 9.40 12.13
CA ARG A 43 -16.07 9.72 13.24
C ARG A 43 -15.36 10.37 14.43
N THR A 44 -14.02 10.39 14.44
CA THR A 44 -13.24 10.94 15.54
C THR A 44 -12.85 12.38 15.24
N ALA A 45 -13.41 13.33 16.01
CA ALA A 45 -13.23 14.78 15.81
C ALA A 45 -11.75 15.23 15.76
N PHE A 46 -10.85 14.53 16.45
CA PHE A 46 -9.41 14.80 16.39
C PHE A 46 -8.85 14.76 14.95
N PHE A 47 -9.38 13.88 14.09
CA PHE A 47 -8.93 13.71 12.71
C PHE A 47 -9.65 14.58 11.69
N GLU A 48 -10.62 15.41 12.11
CA GLU A 48 -11.37 16.32 11.23
C GLU A 48 -10.46 17.08 10.22
N PRO A 49 -9.29 17.64 10.62
CA PRO A 49 -8.45 18.40 9.70
C PRO A 49 -7.84 17.58 8.55
N ILE A 50 -7.83 16.25 8.63
CA ILE A 50 -7.26 15.34 7.62
C ILE A 50 -8.31 14.55 6.83
N ILE A 51 -9.60 14.60 7.21
CA ILE A 51 -10.67 13.85 6.54
C ILE A 51 -10.72 14.14 5.02
N PRO A 52 -10.61 15.39 4.54
CA PRO A 52 -10.62 15.69 3.10
C PRO A 52 -9.41 15.10 2.34
N GLU A 53 -8.33 14.75 3.04
CA GLU A 53 -7.12 14.19 2.45
C GLU A 53 -7.05 12.67 2.54
N LEU A 54 -8.00 12.01 3.23
CA LEU A 54 -7.93 10.57 3.47
C LEU A 54 -7.83 9.76 2.18
N GLU A 55 -8.58 10.11 1.14
CA GLU A 55 -8.53 9.37 -0.14
C GLU A 55 -7.15 9.43 -0.79
N SER A 56 -6.52 10.60 -0.83
CA SER A 56 -5.19 10.75 -1.42
C SER A 56 -4.10 10.11 -0.56
N LEU A 57 -4.24 10.14 0.76
CA LEU A 57 -3.34 9.47 1.70
C LEU A 57 -3.39 7.94 1.59
N LEU A 58 -4.49 7.39 1.07
CA LEU A 58 -4.73 5.94 0.94
C LEU A 58 -4.53 5.43 -0.49
N ASP A 59 -4.02 6.26 -1.41
CA ASP A 59 -3.70 5.81 -2.75
C ASP A 59 -2.56 4.79 -2.72
N ALA A 60 -2.89 3.53 -2.98
CA ALA A 60 -1.97 2.39 -2.97
C ALA A 60 -0.71 2.60 -3.83
N ARG A 61 -0.81 3.40 -4.91
CA ARG A 61 0.33 3.72 -5.78
C ARG A 61 1.42 4.52 -5.08
N THR A 62 1.09 5.20 -3.99
CA THR A 62 2.07 5.96 -3.19
C THR A 62 2.83 5.08 -2.18
N PHE A 63 2.39 3.84 -1.95
CA PHE A 63 2.99 2.90 -0.98
C PHE A 63 4.01 1.93 -1.60
N VAL A 64 4.16 1.91 -2.93
CA VAL A 64 5.05 0.96 -3.62
C VAL A 64 6.50 1.43 -3.76
N GLY A 65 6.81 2.64 -3.28
CA GLY A 65 8.16 3.19 -3.28
C GLY A 65 8.81 3.16 -4.68
N ARG A 66 9.96 2.48 -4.79
CA ARG A 66 10.72 2.34 -6.04
C ARG A 66 10.48 1.02 -6.78
N ALA A 67 9.49 0.22 -6.36
CA ALA A 67 9.26 -1.10 -6.94
C ALA A 67 9.13 -1.08 -8.47
N PRO A 68 8.36 -0.15 -9.09
CA PRO A 68 8.26 -0.12 -10.56
C PRO A 68 9.61 0.12 -11.24
N GLN A 69 10.42 1.06 -10.74
CA GLN A 69 11.73 1.38 -11.32
C GLN A 69 12.76 0.28 -11.06
N GLN A 70 12.68 -0.40 -9.91
CA GLN A 70 13.53 -1.55 -9.60
C GLN A 70 13.26 -2.71 -10.55
N VAL A 71 11.98 -3.05 -10.77
CA VAL A 71 11.57 -4.09 -11.74
C VAL A 71 12.00 -3.70 -13.15
N GLN A 72 11.72 -2.48 -13.58
CA GLN A 72 12.11 -2.02 -14.92
C GLN A 72 13.62 -2.11 -15.12
N LYS A 73 14.42 -1.61 -14.17
CA LYS A 73 15.88 -1.67 -14.27
C LYS A 73 16.37 -3.11 -14.33
N PHE A 74 15.97 -3.94 -13.37
CA PHE A 74 16.41 -5.33 -13.29
C PHE A 74 16.08 -6.12 -14.56
N THR A 75 14.85 -6.00 -15.05
CA THR A 75 14.37 -6.69 -16.27
C THR A 75 15.09 -6.24 -17.53
N THR A 76 15.40 -4.94 -17.65
CA THR A 76 16.05 -4.37 -18.84
C THR A 76 17.57 -4.46 -18.83
N THR A 77 18.19 -4.67 -17.66
CA THR A 77 19.66 -4.81 -17.56
C THR A 77 20.07 -6.26 -17.32
N GLU A 78 19.77 -6.81 -16.15
CA GLU A 78 20.33 -8.09 -15.70
C GLU A 78 19.63 -9.27 -16.39
N VAL A 79 18.28 -9.25 -16.41
CA VAL A 79 17.50 -10.28 -17.08
C VAL A 79 17.75 -10.26 -18.59
N ALA A 80 17.73 -9.09 -19.21
CA ALA A 80 18.01 -8.95 -20.64
C ALA A 80 19.41 -9.50 -21.01
N ALA A 81 20.43 -9.23 -20.20
CA ALA A 81 21.77 -9.77 -20.40
C ALA A 81 21.81 -11.30 -20.24
N ALA A 82 21.17 -11.83 -19.19
CA ALA A 82 21.14 -13.27 -18.90
C ALA A 82 20.39 -14.07 -19.98
N LEU A 83 19.34 -13.50 -20.57
CA LEU A 83 18.53 -14.15 -21.60
C LEU A 83 19.13 -14.07 -23.01
N LYS A 84 20.14 -13.21 -23.23
CA LYS A 84 20.75 -12.99 -24.56
C LYS A 84 21.22 -14.29 -25.25
N PRO A 85 21.87 -15.25 -24.58
CA PRO A 85 22.27 -16.53 -25.22
C PRO A 85 21.09 -17.40 -25.67
N TYR A 86 19.91 -17.21 -25.07
CA TYR A 86 18.72 -18.02 -25.31
C TYR A 86 17.70 -17.34 -26.24
N ALA A 87 18.06 -16.22 -26.87
CA ALA A 87 17.14 -15.43 -27.68
C ALA A 87 16.44 -16.24 -28.80
N SER A 88 17.15 -17.18 -29.44
CA SER A 88 16.60 -18.06 -30.48
C SER A 88 15.57 -19.07 -29.94
N HIS A 89 15.73 -19.52 -28.70
CA HIS A 89 14.79 -20.41 -28.04
C HIS A 89 13.54 -19.65 -27.60
N ILE A 90 13.70 -18.42 -27.08
CA ILE A 90 12.59 -17.55 -26.68
C ILE A 90 11.75 -17.15 -27.89
N ALA A 91 12.38 -16.81 -29.02
CA ALA A 91 11.66 -16.44 -30.25
C ALA A 91 10.82 -17.58 -30.85
N LYS A 92 11.16 -18.84 -30.54
CA LYS A 92 10.44 -20.04 -30.98
C LYS A 92 9.49 -20.58 -29.90
N ALA A 93 9.49 -19.99 -28.70
CA ALA A 93 8.65 -20.44 -27.62
C ALA A 93 7.19 -20.07 -27.93
N GLU A 94 6.30 -21.05 -27.84
CA GLU A 94 4.86 -20.81 -27.92
C GLU A 94 4.33 -20.41 -26.55
N THR A 95 3.36 -19.49 -26.54
CA THR A 95 2.68 -19.11 -25.31
C THR A 95 1.85 -20.30 -24.82
N ALA A 96 2.25 -20.90 -23.71
CA ALA A 96 1.42 -21.91 -23.06
C ALA A 96 0.13 -21.25 -22.56
N ALA A 97 -1.01 -21.63 -23.13
CA ALA A 97 -2.31 -21.25 -22.59
C ALA A 97 -2.50 -21.98 -21.26
N LEU A 98 -2.36 -21.26 -20.15
CA LEU A 98 -2.89 -21.72 -18.87
C LEU A 98 -4.41 -21.65 -18.97
N TYR A 99 -5.04 -22.80 -19.21
CA TYR A 99 -6.47 -22.94 -18.98
C TYR A 99 -6.69 -22.85 -17.47
N VAL A 100 -7.18 -21.68 -17.03
CA VAL A 100 -7.71 -21.46 -15.69
C VAL A 100 -9.23 -21.54 -15.78
#